data_AF-A0A938WHK9-F1
#
_entry.id   AF-A0A938WHK9-F1
#
_cell.length_a   1.000
_cell.length_b   1.000
_cell.length_c   1.000
_cell.angle_alpha   90.00
_cell.angle_beta   90.00
_cell.angle_gamma   90.00
#
_symmetry.space_group_name_H-M   'P 1'
#
loop_
_entity.id
_entity.type
_entity.pdbx_description
1 polymer ?
#
loop_
_entity_poly.entity_id
_entity_poly.type
_entity_poly.pdbx_seq_one_letter_code
_entity_poly.pdbx_strand_id
1 'polypeptide(L)'
;MTNTLPLTALVTILALLVYAWTSVRVGAARTRFKVAAPAISGDPQFERIHRAQVNTTEQLVLFLPALWLFAWQFGDLAAAVIGVCWPIARVIYAIGYAQAAERRHLGFAIGSLSGTVLLLGALYGIVRDLLG
;
A
#
# COMPACT_ATOMS: atom_id res chain seq x y z
N MET A 1 18.15 -3.12 25.60
CA MET A 1 17.90 -1.95 24.73
C MET A 1 16.58 -2.21 24.03
N THR A 2 15.58 -1.36 24.22
CA THR A 2 14.35 -1.45 23.42
C THR A 2 14.70 -1.08 21.99
N ASN A 3 14.61 -2.02 21.05
CA ASN A 3 14.72 -1.73 19.62
C ASN A 3 13.53 -0.86 19.23
N THR A 4 13.71 0.45 19.29
CA THR A 4 12.72 1.40 18.80
C THR A 4 12.78 1.37 17.27
N LEU A 5 11.62 1.22 16.63
CA LEU A 5 11.48 1.20 15.16
C LEU A 5 10.67 2.43 14.68
N PRO A 6 11.09 3.68 15.02
CA PRO A 6 10.31 4.87 14.72
C PRO A 6 10.12 5.12 13.22
N LEU A 7 11.09 4.75 12.37
CA LEU A 7 10.98 4.97 10.92
C LEU A 7 9.99 3.99 10.30
N THR A 8 10.03 2.72 10.70
CA THR A 8 9.06 1.68 10.30
C THR A 8 7.64 2.04 10.76
N ALA A 9 7.51 2.54 11.99
CA ALA A 9 6.23 3.03 12.52
C ALA A 9 5.72 4.24 11.73
N LEU A 10 6.59 5.20 11.38
CA LEU A 10 6.23 6.33 10.53
C LEU A 10 5.74 5.88 9.14
N VAL A 11 6.45 4.94 8.49
CA VAL A 11 6.02 4.38 7.20
C VAL A 11 4.67 3.67 7.32
N THR A 12 4.42 2.97 8.43
CA THR A 12 3.11 2.37 8.73
C THR A 12 2.02 3.45 8.79
N ILE A 13 2.24 4.54 9.53
CA ILE A 13 1.29 5.66 9.60
C ILE A 13 1.05 6.29 8.23
N LEU A 14 2.09 6.51 7.43
CA LEU A 14 1.96 7.04 6.07
C LEU A 14 1.10 6.12 5.18
N ALA A 15 1.30 4.80 5.25
CA ALA A 15 0.49 3.83 4.52
C ALA A 15 -0.99 3.86 4.95
N LEU A 16 -1.25 3.96 6.26
CA LEU A 16 -2.61 4.07 6.80
C LEU A 16 -3.28 5.40 6.41
N LEU A 17 -2.55 6.50 6.38
CA LEU A 17 -3.07 7.79 5.91
C LEU A 17 -3.44 7.74 4.43
N VAL A 18 -2.62 7.10 3.59
CA VAL A 18 -2.96 6.89 2.16
C VAL A 18 -4.20 6.00 2.01
N TYR A 19 -4.32 4.93 2.80
CA TYR A 19 -5.52 4.10 2.83
C TYR A 19 -6.78 4.89 3.24
N ALA A 20 -6.71 5.67 4.32
CA ALA A 20 -7.80 6.53 4.77
C ALA A 20 -8.19 7.55 3.68
N TRP A 21 -7.20 8.19 3.04
CA TRP A 21 -7.40 9.10 1.93
C TRP A 21 -8.12 8.43 0.74
N THR A 22 -7.73 7.22 0.34
CA THR A 22 -8.44 6.49 -0.74
C THR A 22 -9.89 6.18 -0.36
N SER A 23 -10.16 5.90 0.91
CA SER A 23 -11.52 5.64 1.42
C SER A 23 -12.39 6.90 1.39
N VAL A 24 -11.85 8.05 1.80
CA VAL A 24 -12.52 9.36 1.66
C VAL A 24 -12.82 9.67 0.19
N ARG A 25 -11.89 9.37 -0.73
CA ARG A 25 -12.11 9.56 -2.17
C ARG A 25 -13.26 8.72 -2.72
N VAL A 26 -13.43 7.47 -2.27
CA VAL A 26 -14.59 6.65 -2.63
C VAL A 26 -15.88 7.29 -2.11
N GLY A 27 -15.90 7.74 -0.86
CA GLY A 27 -17.05 8.45 -0.28
C GLY A 27 -17.45 9.68 -1.10
N ALA A 28 -16.49 10.54 -1.45
CA ALA A 28 -16.74 11.71 -2.30
C ALA A 28 -17.22 11.31 -3.71
N ALA A 29 -16.65 10.25 -4.30
CA ALA A 29 -17.05 9.76 -5.61
C ALA A 29 -18.49 9.21 -5.61
N ARG A 30 -18.94 8.53 -4.54
CA ARG A 30 -20.34 8.08 -4.42
C ARG A 30 -21.33 9.23 -4.57
N THR A 31 -21.08 10.33 -3.88
CA THR A 31 -21.93 11.54 -3.97
C THR A 31 -21.86 12.16 -5.36
N ARG A 32 -20.64 12.32 -5.91
CA ARG A 32 -20.43 12.96 -7.22
C ARG A 32 -21.09 12.20 -8.37
N PHE A 33 -20.97 10.87 -8.39
CA PHE A 33 -21.48 10.01 -9.46
C PHE A 33 -22.85 9.39 -9.13
N LYS A 34 -23.46 9.79 -8.00
CA LYS A 34 -24.78 9.34 -7.54
C LYS A 34 -24.90 7.81 -7.41
N VAL A 35 -23.85 7.16 -6.90
CA VAL A 35 -23.81 5.71 -6.65
C VAL A 35 -24.09 5.43 -5.18
N ALA A 36 -25.37 5.19 -4.87
CA ALA A 36 -25.83 4.87 -3.51
C ALA A 36 -25.31 3.52 -3.03
N ALA A 37 -24.95 3.41 -1.74
CA ALA A 37 -24.66 2.11 -1.14
C ALA A 37 -25.93 1.22 -1.18
N PRO A 38 -25.81 -0.11 -1.36
CA PRO A 38 -24.59 -0.91 -1.42
C PRO A 38 -23.96 -1.04 -2.82
N ALA A 39 -24.44 -0.30 -3.82
CA ALA A 39 -23.94 -0.45 -5.19
C ALA A 39 -22.44 -0.13 -5.30
N ILE A 40 -21.74 -0.94 -6.10
CA ILE A 40 -20.30 -0.80 -6.38
C ILE A 40 -20.01 -0.66 -7.89
N SER A 41 -21.06 -0.58 -8.70
CA SER A 41 -21.03 -0.39 -10.15
C SER A 41 -21.84 0.84 -10.53
N GLY A 42 -21.47 1.50 -11.64
CA GLY A 42 -22.10 2.73 -12.07
C GLY A 42 -21.24 3.49 -13.07
N ASP A 43 -20.91 4.75 -12.77
CA ASP A 43 -20.01 5.54 -13.61
C ASP A 43 -18.60 4.88 -13.69
N PRO A 44 -18.01 4.70 -14.88
CA PRO A 44 -16.68 4.10 -15.01
C PRO A 44 -15.58 4.83 -14.21
N GLN A 45 -15.68 6.15 -14.00
CA GLN A 45 -14.77 6.90 -13.13
C GLN A 45 -14.96 6.52 -11.65
N PHE A 46 -16.20 6.36 -11.21
CA PHE A 46 -16.50 5.85 -9.86
C PHE A 46 -15.90 4.45 -9.67
N GLU A 47 -16.13 3.55 -10.61
CA GLU A 47 -15.64 2.17 -10.53
C GLU A 47 -14.11 2.13 -10.43
N ARG A 48 -13.39 2.95 -11.19
CA ARG A 48 -11.92 3.04 -11.09
C ARG A 48 -11.45 3.57 -9.74
N ILE A 49 -12.10 4.60 -9.19
CA ILE A 49 -11.77 5.12 -7.84
C ILE A 49 -12.04 4.05 -6.77
N HIS A 50 -13.18 3.36 -6.87
CA HIS A 50 -13.53 2.26 -5.98
C HIS A 50 -12.52 1.10 -6.06
N ARG A 51 -12.20 0.63 -7.27
CA ARG A 51 -11.18 -0.40 -7.49
C ARG A 51 -9.80 0.02 -7.00
N ALA A 52 -9.46 1.31 -7.10
CA ALA A 52 -8.19 1.82 -6.58
C ALA A 52 -8.10 1.71 -5.05
N GLN A 53 -9.20 1.99 -4.34
CA GLN A 53 -9.29 1.85 -2.89
C GLN A 53 -9.24 0.37 -2.47
N VAL A 54 -10.08 -0.48 -3.07
CA VAL A 54 -10.12 -1.93 -2.76
C VAL A 54 -8.76 -2.57 -2.96
N ASN A 55 -8.10 -2.29 -4.09
CA ASN A 55 -6.75 -2.81 -4.33
C ASN A 55 -5.71 -2.26 -3.34
N THR A 56 -5.90 -1.04 -2.82
CA THR A 56 -5.03 -0.49 -1.77
C THR A 56 -5.20 -1.28 -0.49
N THR A 57 -6.44 -1.62 -0.11
CA THR A 57 -6.74 -2.47 1.04
C THR A 57 -6.13 -3.86 0.90
N GLU A 58 -6.33 -4.53 -0.24
CA GLU A 58 -5.76 -5.86 -0.51
C GLU A 58 -4.23 -5.86 -0.35
N GLN A 59 -3.56 -4.85 -0.92
CA GLN A 59 -2.10 -4.73 -0.85
C GLN A 59 -1.60 -4.33 0.54
N LEU A 60 -2.37 -3.52 1.29
CA LEU A 60 -2.01 -3.09 2.65
C LEU A 60 -1.90 -4.28 3.61
N VAL A 61 -2.78 -5.28 3.47
CA VAL A 61 -2.78 -6.51 4.28
C VAL A 61 -1.47 -7.30 4.10
N LEU A 62 -0.88 -7.28 2.90
CA LEU A 62 0.42 -7.89 2.63
C LEU A 62 1.58 -7.00 3.10
N PHE A 63 1.49 -5.70 2.78
CA PHE A 63 2.57 -4.75 3.01
C PHE A 63 2.93 -4.58 4.48
N LEU A 64 1.94 -4.44 5.37
CA LEU A 64 2.21 -4.18 6.78
C LEU A 64 3.00 -5.33 7.44
N PRO A 65 2.57 -6.61 7.40
CA PRO A 65 3.37 -7.70 7.96
C PRO A 65 4.76 -7.80 7.32
N ALA A 66 4.87 -7.66 6.00
CA ALA A 66 6.15 -7.74 5.30
C ALA A 66 7.13 -6.64 5.77
N LEU A 67 6.64 -5.41 5.94
CA LEU A 67 7.42 -4.28 6.45
C LEU A 67 8.01 -4.58 7.84
N TRP A 68 7.16 -5.05 8.77
CA TRP A 68 7.58 -5.32 10.14
C TRP A 68 8.50 -6.53 10.26
N LEU A 69 8.25 -7.61 9.50
CA LEU A 69 9.14 -8.78 9.46
C LEU A 69 10.50 -8.43 8.83
N PHE A 70 10.52 -7.57 7.81
CA PHE A 70 11.77 -7.09 7.23
C PHE A 70 12.53 -6.20 8.22
N ALA A 71 11.85 -5.29 8.92
CA ALA A 71 12.46 -4.44 9.96
C ALA A 71 13.06 -5.28 11.08
N TRP A 72 12.44 -6.40 11.44
CA TRP A 72 12.97 -7.33 12.41
C TRP A 72 14.30 -7.96 11.95
N GLN A 73 14.40 -8.37 10.67
CA GLN A 73 15.62 -9.02 10.16
C GLN A 73 16.73 -8.07 9.72
N PHE A 74 16.40 -6.86 9.25
CA PHE A 74 17.37 -5.95 8.60
C PHE A 74 17.43 -4.56 9.25
N GLY A 75 16.62 -4.32 10.29
CA GLY A 75 16.62 -3.06 11.04
C GLY A 75 15.74 -1.96 10.44
N ASP A 76 15.55 -0.92 11.27
CA ASP A 76 14.57 0.15 11.04
C ASP A 76 14.81 0.95 9.75
N LEU A 77 16.06 1.36 9.51
CA LEU A 77 16.41 2.20 8.37
C LEU A 77 16.18 1.48 7.04
N ALA A 78 16.59 0.22 6.94
CA ALA A 78 16.46 -0.56 5.71
C ALA A 78 14.98 -0.78 5.37
N ALA A 79 14.17 -1.16 6.37
CA ALA A 79 12.73 -1.30 6.20
C ALA A 79 12.06 0.00 5.78
N ALA A 80 12.44 1.13 6.38
CA ALA A 80 11.86 2.42 6.06
C ALA A 80 12.20 2.91 4.65
N VAL A 81 13.45 2.76 4.21
CA VAL A 81 13.90 3.18 2.86
C VAL A 81 13.15 2.41 1.77
N ILE A 82 12.97 1.09 1.93
CA ILE A 82 12.24 0.27 0.97
C ILE A 82 10.72 0.51 1.11
N GLY A 83 10.24 0.61 2.34
CA GLY A 83 8.82 0.70 2.67
C GLY A 83 8.17 2.03 2.29
N VAL A 84 8.88 3.16 2.37
CA VAL A 84 8.33 4.48 2.01
C VAL A 84 7.94 4.56 0.52
N CYS A 85 8.54 3.74 -0.34
CA CYS A 85 8.16 3.64 -1.74
C CYS A 85 6.70 3.18 -1.91
N TRP A 86 6.18 2.35 -1.01
CA TRP A 86 4.83 1.80 -1.11
C TRP A 86 3.71 2.85 -0.98
N PRO A 87 3.63 3.69 0.08
CA PRO A 87 2.59 4.72 0.17
C PRO A 87 2.67 5.73 -0.97
N ILE A 88 3.88 6.12 -1.40
CA ILE A 88 4.08 7.00 -2.57
C ILE A 88 3.50 6.33 -3.83
N ALA A 89 3.81 5.06 -4.04
CA ALA A 89 3.30 4.29 -5.17
C ALA A 89 1.77 4.15 -5.15
N ARG A 90 1.15 4.01 -3.97
CA ARG A 90 -0.31 3.98 -3.82
C ARG A 90 -0.98 5.31 -4.18
N VAL A 91 -0.36 6.45 -3.86
CA VAL A 91 -0.83 7.77 -4.30
C VAL A 91 -0.79 7.86 -5.82
N ILE A 92 0.34 7.51 -6.45
CA ILE A 92 0.50 7.50 -7.90
C ILE A 92 -0.54 6.57 -8.56
N TYR A 93 -0.69 5.36 -8.03
CA TYR A 93 -1.66 4.36 -8.50
C TYR A 93 -3.10 4.91 -8.44
N ALA A 94 -3.51 5.47 -7.31
CA ALA A 94 -4.87 5.93 -7.10
C ALA A 94 -5.21 7.20 -7.91
N ILE A 95 -4.24 8.07 -8.17
CA ILE A 95 -4.45 9.24 -9.04
C ILE A 95 -4.50 8.79 -10.50
N GLY A 96 -3.54 7.98 -10.94
CA GLY A 96 -3.46 7.47 -12.31
C GLY A 96 -4.70 6.67 -12.68
N TYR A 97 -5.10 5.72 -11.83
CA TYR A 97 -6.25 4.85 -12.12
C TYR A 97 -7.56 5.63 -12.21
N ALA A 98 -7.75 6.67 -11.38
CA ALA A 98 -8.93 7.52 -11.47
C ALA A 98 -9.04 8.24 -12.82
N GLN A 99 -7.90 8.62 -13.43
CA GLN A 99 -7.87 9.27 -14.74
C GLN A 99 -8.13 8.29 -15.88
N ALA A 100 -7.42 7.16 -15.91
CA ALA A 100 -7.54 6.15 -16.95
C ALA A 100 -7.07 4.78 -16.43
N ALA A 101 -7.60 3.68 -16.98
CA ALA A 101 -7.30 2.33 -16.51
C ALA A 101 -5.82 1.95 -16.68
N GLU A 102 -5.19 2.45 -17.73
CA GLU A 102 -3.81 2.17 -18.13
C GLU A 102 -2.80 2.98 -17.30
N ARG A 103 -3.21 4.13 -16.74
CA ARG A 103 -2.32 4.99 -15.94
C ARG A 103 -2.00 4.41 -14.56
N ARG A 104 -2.57 3.26 -14.20
CA ARG A 104 -2.33 2.58 -12.93
C ARG A 104 -0.99 1.84 -12.88
N HIS A 105 -0.41 1.48 -14.03
CA HIS A 105 0.69 0.51 -14.08
C HIS A 105 1.96 0.96 -13.35
N LEU A 106 2.35 2.24 -13.47
CA LEU A 106 3.57 2.75 -12.82
C LEU A 106 3.47 2.64 -11.29
N GLY A 107 2.40 3.16 -10.70
CA GLY A 107 2.19 3.06 -9.25
C GLY A 107 2.02 1.60 -8.79
N PHE A 108 1.41 0.75 -9.63
CA PHE A 108 1.32 -0.68 -9.33
C PHE A 108 2.69 -1.35 -9.30
N ALA A 109 3.55 -1.08 -10.28
CA ALA A 109 4.88 -1.69 -10.38
C ALA A 109 5.78 -1.29 -9.21
N ILE A 110 5.83 0.01 -8.86
CA ILE A 110 6.64 0.50 -7.75
C ILE A 110 6.17 -0.11 -6.43
N GLY A 111 4.85 -0.11 -6.19
CA GLY A 111 4.27 -0.68 -4.97
C GLY A 111 4.51 -2.18 -4.86
N SER A 112 4.35 -2.92 -5.96
CA SER A 112 4.58 -4.37 -6.01
C SER A 112 6.04 -4.70 -5.78
N LEU A 113 6.97 -3.95 -6.36
CA LEU A 113 8.41 -4.16 -6.16
C LEU A 113 8.79 -3.91 -4.69
N SER A 114 8.36 -2.79 -4.11
CA SER A 114 8.58 -2.49 -2.68
C SER A 114 8.05 -3.61 -1.77
N GLY A 115 6.79 -4.03 -1.98
CA GLY A 115 6.19 -5.11 -1.19
C GLY A 115 6.89 -6.47 -1.38
N THR A 116 7.31 -6.79 -2.61
CA THR A 116 8.02 -8.04 -2.93
C THR A 116 9.40 -8.07 -2.29
N VAL A 117 10.15 -6.97 -2.35
CA VAL A 117 11.48 -6.87 -1.71
C VAL A 117 11.35 -7.03 -0.19
N LEU A 118 10.37 -6.38 0.44
CA LEU A 118 10.12 -6.54 1.87
C LEU A 118 9.76 -8.00 2.23
N LEU A 119 8.84 -8.61 1.47
CA LEU A 119 8.36 -9.96 1.75
C LEU A 119 9.46 -11.01 1.54
N LEU A 120 10.13 -11.00 0.38
CA LEU A 120 11.18 -11.97 0.06
C LEU A 120 12.43 -11.73 0.90
N GLY A 121 12.76 -10.48 1.19
CA GLY A 121 13.83 -10.14 2.10
C GLY A 121 13.58 -10.68 3.50
N ALA A 122 12.38 -10.45 4.05
CA ALA A 122 11.99 -11.02 5.34
C ALA A 122 12.07 -12.54 5.35
N LEU A 123 11.55 -13.21 4.31
CA LEU A 123 11.65 -14.66 4.17
C LEU A 123 13.11 -15.13 4.16
N TYR A 124 13.97 -14.50 3.35
CA TYR A 124 15.39 -14.82 3.30
C TYR A 124 16.06 -14.66 4.66
N GLY A 125 15.80 -13.55 5.36
CA GLY A 125 16.37 -13.30 6.68
C GLY A 125 15.94 -14.36 7.69
N ILE A 126 14.66 -14.76 7.70
CA ILE A 126 14.14 -15.78 8.62
C ILE A 126 14.74 -17.16 8.28
N VAL A 127 14.78 -17.53 7.00
CA VAL A 127 15.34 -18.82 6.56
C VAL A 127 16.83 -18.92 6.90
N ARG A 128 17.60 -17.85 6.68
CA ARG A 128 19.01 -17.79 7.08
C ARG A 128 19.16 -18.08 8.57
N ASP A 129 18.39 -17.42 9.43
CA ASP A 129 18.48 -17.61 10.88
C ASP A 129 18.08 -19.03 11.32
N LEU A 130 17.20 -19.71 10.57
CA LEU A 130 16.85 -21.12 10.81
C LEU A 130 17.93 -22.12 10.38
N LEU A 131 18.80 -21.74 9.43
CA LEU A 131 19.85 -22.61 8.88
C LEU A 131 21.21 -22.46 9.61
N GLY A 132 21.38 -21.38 10.39
CA GLY A 132 22.65 -21.04 11.06
C GLY A 132 23.60 -20.25 10.17
#